data_AF-A0A536DRG5-F1
#
_entry.id   AF-A0A536DRG5-F1
#
_cell.length_a   1.000
_cell.length_b   1.000
_cell.length_c   1.000
_cell.angle_alpha   90.00
_cell.angle_beta   90.00
_cell.angle_gamma   90.00
#
_symmetry.space_group_name_H-M   'P 1'
#
loop_
_entity.id
_entity.type
_entity.pdbx_description
1 polymer ?
#
loop_
_entity_poly.entity_id
_entity_poly.type
_entity_poly.pdbx_seq_one_letter_code
_entity_poly.pdbx_strand_id
1 'polypeptide(L)'
;MGNEDWDVSALLPRVTAHTLVVHNRHNRFLPVQAGQRLAARISNARFQVIDDIGYVQLPGIITGFLGEGREVEATPDLPSGTAIILFADIADSTGLTERLGDDAFRAKARDLDAALRTVIREHAGTPIEGKLLGDGVLAVFTSARQAIEAALACATSGDVAGLPLHLGLHAGDVIREDNNVYGGAVNIASRISGLSAPGEVLVSDIVRGLARTSAGVNFEDRGERELKGVGEPVRVWVVREAE
;
A
#
# COMPACT_ATOMS: atom_id res chain seq x y z
N MET A 1 -17.06 -45.21 -3.69
CA MET A 1 -17.98 -44.31 -2.97
C MET A 1 -18.45 -43.27 -3.97
N GLY A 2 -19.73 -43.29 -4.31
CA GLY A 2 -20.30 -42.41 -5.34
C GLY A 2 -20.44 -40.99 -4.81
N ASN A 3 -20.43 -40.00 -5.72
CA ASN A 3 -20.53 -38.57 -5.42
C ASN A 3 -21.88 -38.17 -4.76
N GLU A 4 -22.82 -39.09 -4.65
CA GLU A 4 -24.18 -38.88 -4.11
C GLU A 4 -24.21 -38.79 -2.58
N ASP A 5 -23.26 -39.42 -1.87
CA ASP A 5 -23.25 -39.43 -0.39
C ASP A 5 -22.90 -38.05 0.23
N TRP A 6 -22.38 -37.12 -0.59
CA TRP A 6 -21.91 -35.79 -0.14
C TRP A 6 -22.67 -34.63 -0.77
N ASP A 7 -23.67 -34.89 -1.63
CA ASP A 7 -24.48 -33.84 -2.25
C ASP A 7 -25.58 -33.36 -1.30
N VAL A 8 -25.31 -32.23 -0.64
CA VAL A 8 -26.25 -31.55 0.25
C VAL A 8 -27.02 -30.44 -0.45
N SER A 9 -27.07 -30.41 -1.79
CA SER A 9 -27.68 -29.30 -2.53
C SER A 9 -29.16 -29.06 -2.21
N ALA A 10 -29.87 -30.09 -1.74
CA ALA A 10 -31.25 -29.97 -1.28
C ALA A 10 -31.39 -29.07 -0.04
N LEU A 11 -30.31 -28.84 0.71
CA LEU A 11 -30.29 -27.97 1.89
C LEU A 11 -30.00 -26.50 1.56
N LEU A 12 -29.51 -26.19 0.35
CA LEU A 12 -29.11 -24.81 -0.03
C LEU A 12 -30.23 -23.77 0.08
N PRO A 13 -31.51 -24.08 -0.20
CA PRO A 13 -32.59 -23.12 0.02
C PRO A 13 -32.80 -22.74 1.49
N ARG A 14 -32.22 -23.48 2.44
CA ARG A 14 -32.28 -23.17 3.88
C ARG A 14 -31.26 -22.11 4.30
N VAL A 15 -30.32 -21.74 3.42
CA VAL A 15 -29.34 -20.67 3.68
C VAL A 15 -30.05 -19.32 3.50
N THR A 16 -30.32 -18.64 4.61
CA THR A 16 -31.03 -17.34 4.62
C THR A 16 -30.11 -16.13 4.72
N ALA A 17 -28.84 -16.33 5.13
CA ALA A 17 -27.84 -15.28 5.21
C ALA A 17 -27.49 -14.73 3.82
N HIS A 18 -27.13 -13.44 3.75
CA HIS A 18 -26.51 -12.88 2.55
C HIS A 18 -25.26 -13.71 2.24
N THR A 19 -25.18 -14.29 1.05
CA THR A 19 -24.15 -15.28 0.72
C THR A 19 -23.32 -14.86 -0.49
N LEU A 20 -22.00 -14.95 -0.38
CA LEU A 20 -21.09 -14.81 -1.50
C LEU A 20 -20.61 -16.19 -1.95
N VAL A 21 -20.85 -16.54 -3.21
CA VAL A 21 -20.31 -17.75 -3.84
C VAL A 21 -19.19 -17.35 -4.79
N VAL A 22 -17.95 -17.69 -4.44
CA VAL A 22 -16.78 -17.39 -5.28
C VAL A 22 -16.30 -18.64 -6.01
N HIS A 23 -16.03 -18.53 -7.30
CA HIS A 23 -15.49 -19.62 -8.10
C HIS A 23 -14.25 -19.17 -8.89
N ASN A 24 -13.16 -19.92 -8.75
CA ASN A 24 -11.93 -19.66 -9.48
C ASN A 24 -11.94 -20.35 -10.85
N ARG A 25 -11.75 -19.60 -11.94
CA ARG A 25 -11.74 -20.13 -13.32
C ARG A 25 -10.67 -21.19 -13.55
N HIS A 26 -9.60 -21.16 -12.78
CA HIS A 26 -8.50 -22.11 -12.87
C HIS A 26 -8.71 -23.36 -12.01
N ASN A 27 -9.86 -23.52 -11.34
CA ASN A 27 -10.18 -24.74 -10.61
C ASN A 27 -10.30 -25.93 -11.57
N ARG A 28 -9.31 -26.83 -11.53
CA ARG A 28 -9.23 -27.99 -12.42
C ARG A 28 -10.17 -29.13 -12.04
N PHE A 29 -10.77 -29.08 -10.85
CA PHE A 29 -11.59 -30.16 -10.30
C PHE A 29 -13.08 -29.87 -10.42
N LEU A 30 -13.49 -28.60 -10.39
CA LEU A 30 -14.89 -28.20 -10.45
C LEU A 30 -15.07 -27.15 -11.56
N PRO A 31 -15.98 -27.37 -12.53
CA PRO A 31 -16.26 -26.39 -13.57
C PRO A 31 -17.04 -25.20 -13.01
N VAL A 32 -16.92 -24.03 -13.64
CA VAL A 32 -17.60 -22.77 -13.22
C VAL A 32 -19.11 -22.96 -13.06
N GLN A 33 -19.72 -23.80 -13.90
CA GLN A 33 -21.15 -24.13 -13.84
C GLN A 33 -21.56 -24.80 -12.53
N ALA A 34 -20.63 -25.43 -11.80
CA ALA A 34 -20.90 -25.95 -10.46
C ALA A 34 -21.14 -24.81 -9.45
N GLY A 35 -20.31 -23.76 -9.49
CA GLY A 35 -20.49 -22.57 -8.65
C GLY A 35 -21.76 -21.80 -9.01
N GLN A 36 -22.08 -21.68 -10.30
CA GLN A 36 -23.34 -21.06 -10.75
C GLN A 36 -24.56 -21.82 -10.24
N ARG A 37 -24.55 -23.15 -10.31
CA ARG A 37 -25.65 -23.99 -9.80
C ARG A 37 -25.81 -23.87 -8.27
N LEU A 38 -24.71 -23.73 -7.53
CA LEU A 38 -24.73 -23.51 -6.10
C LEU A 38 -25.40 -22.17 -5.77
N ALA A 39 -24.96 -21.08 -6.41
CA ALA A 39 -25.49 -19.74 -6.17
C ALA A 39 -26.97 -19.61 -6.55
N ALA A 40 -27.40 -20.21 -7.66
CA ALA A 40 -28.80 -20.17 -8.11
C ALA A 40 -29.79 -20.85 -7.14
N ARG A 41 -29.30 -21.69 -6.21
CA ARG A 41 -30.12 -22.42 -5.23
C ARG A 41 -30.17 -21.75 -3.85
N ILE A 42 -29.50 -20.61 -3.69
CA ILE A 42 -29.49 -19.81 -2.45
C ILE A 42 -30.16 -18.46 -2.76
N SER A 43 -31.23 -18.12 -2.04
CA SER A 43 -32.10 -16.99 -2.38
C SER A 43 -31.41 -15.63 -2.39
N ASN A 44 -30.41 -15.44 -1.51
CA ASN A 44 -29.65 -14.19 -1.34
C ASN A 44 -28.17 -14.37 -1.70
N ALA A 45 -27.88 -15.17 -2.72
CA ALA A 45 -26.50 -15.41 -3.14
C ALA A 45 -26.06 -14.48 -4.28
N ARG A 46 -24.86 -13.93 -4.13
CA ARG A 46 -24.09 -13.29 -5.19
C ARG A 46 -23.05 -14.27 -5.72
N PHE A 47 -23.01 -14.47 -7.03
CA PHE A 47 -21.99 -15.31 -7.67
C PHE A 47 -20.85 -14.45 -8.22
N GLN A 48 -19.62 -14.73 -7.81
CA GLN A 48 -18.42 -14.06 -8.30
C GLN A 48 -17.45 -15.08 -8.91
N VAL A 49 -16.95 -14.77 -10.09
CA VAL A 49 -15.88 -15.54 -10.73
C VAL A 49 -14.57 -14.79 -10.56
N ILE A 50 -13.49 -15.49 -10.20
CA ILE A 50 -12.15 -14.93 -10.10
C ILE A 50 -11.22 -15.60 -11.11
N ASP A 51 -10.26 -14.82 -11.60
CA ASP A 51 -9.30 -15.21 -12.64
C ASP A 51 -7.87 -14.98 -12.14
N ASP A 52 -7.59 -15.49 -10.93
CA ASP A 52 -6.26 -15.49 -10.33
C ASP A 52 -5.96 -16.90 -9.79
N ILE A 53 -4.72 -17.37 -9.87
CA ILE A 53 -4.38 -18.71 -9.35
C ILE A 53 -4.25 -18.68 -7.81
N GLY A 54 -3.93 -17.50 -7.26
CA GLY A 54 -3.58 -17.30 -5.85
C GLY A 54 -4.69 -16.78 -4.94
N TYR A 55 -5.92 -16.56 -5.42
CA TYR A 55 -7.00 -15.94 -4.63
C TYR A 55 -6.63 -14.54 -4.08
N VAL A 56 -5.77 -13.81 -4.78
CA VAL A 56 -5.25 -12.50 -4.38
C VAL A 56 -6.38 -11.46 -4.34
N GLN A 57 -7.37 -11.58 -5.21
CA GLN A 57 -8.54 -10.70 -5.27
C GLN A 57 -9.61 -11.04 -4.21
N LEU A 58 -9.53 -12.23 -3.60
CA LEU A 58 -10.58 -12.74 -2.71
C LEU A 58 -10.82 -11.84 -1.47
N PRO A 59 -9.78 -11.30 -0.78
CA PRO A 59 -10.00 -10.37 0.33
C PRO A 59 -10.81 -9.13 -0.06
N GLY A 60 -10.52 -8.52 -1.21
CA GLY A 60 -11.24 -7.34 -1.70
C GLY A 60 -12.70 -7.63 -2.06
N ILE A 61 -12.95 -8.79 -2.67
CA ILE A 61 -14.30 -9.25 -3.03
C ILE A 61 -15.14 -9.51 -1.77
N ILE A 62 -14.54 -10.13 -0.74
CA ILE A 62 -15.20 -10.37 0.56
C ILE A 62 -15.53 -9.03 1.22
N THR A 63 -14.58 -8.11 1.28
CA THR A 63 -14.80 -6.77 1.87
C THR A 63 -15.90 -6.02 1.14
N GLY A 64 -15.90 -6.02 -0.20
CA GLY A 64 -16.96 -5.39 -1.00
C GLY A 64 -18.33 -6.04 -0.76
N PHE A 65 -18.39 -7.37 -0.67
CA PHE A 65 -19.61 -8.09 -0.36
C PHE A 65 -20.17 -7.78 1.04
N LEU A 66 -19.30 -7.68 2.04
CA LEU A 66 -19.69 -7.31 3.42
C LEU A 66 -20.09 -5.84 3.54
N GLY A 67 -19.67 -4.99 2.60
CA GLY A 67 -19.98 -3.57 2.54
C GLY A 67 -21.30 -3.22 1.84
N GLU A 68 -21.86 -4.10 1.00
CA GLU A 68 -23.12 -3.86 0.28
C GLU A 68 -24.31 -3.70 1.26
N GLY A 69 -24.73 -2.45 1.50
CA GLY A 69 -25.83 -2.08 2.41
C GLY A 69 -25.41 -1.23 3.62
N ARG A 70 -24.12 -1.10 3.88
CA ARG A 70 -23.57 0.05 4.59
C ARG A 70 -23.17 1.08 3.54
N GLU A 71 -23.32 2.37 3.81
CA GLU A 71 -22.53 3.36 3.09
C GLU A 71 -21.07 2.94 3.27
N VAL A 72 -20.52 2.32 2.23
CA VAL A 72 -19.10 2.04 2.12
C VAL A 72 -18.47 3.42 2.10
N GLU A 73 -17.82 3.82 3.19
CA GLU A 73 -16.71 4.77 3.06
C GLU A 73 -15.81 4.15 2.00
N ALA A 74 -15.88 4.72 0.79
CA ALA A 74 -15.06 4.32 -0.32
C ALA A 74 -13.64 4.16 0.20
N THR A 75 -12.98 3.04 -0.10
CA THR A 75 -11.51 3.03 -0.11
C THR A 75 -11.09 4.31 -0.80
N PRO A 76 -10.37 5.23 -0.12
CA PRO A 76 -10.13 6.55 -0.67
C PRO A 76 -9.58 6.35 -2.07
N ASP A 77 -10.28 6.90 -3.05
CA ASP A 77 -9.81 6.87 -4.42
C ASP A 77 -8.39 7.44 -4.40
N LEU A 78 -7.37 6.65 -4.76
CA LEU A 78 -6.02 7.19 -4.90
C LEU A 78 -6.15 8.42 -5.82
N PRO A 79 -5.57 9.56 -5.50
CA PRO A 79 -5.78 10.75 -6.32
C PRO A 79 -5.38 10.48 -7.78
N SER A 80 -6.31 10.66 -8.72
CA SER A 80 -5.98 10.81 -10.14
C SER A 80 -5.61 12.28 -10.37
N GLY A 81 -4.34 12.57 -10.68
CA GLY A 81 -3.82 13.94 -10.75
C GLY A 81 -2.66 14.15 -9.77
N THR A 82 -2.52 15.37 -9.26
CA THR A 82 -1.42 15.72 -8.36
C THR A 82 -1.56 15.02 -7.01
N ALA A 83 -0.52 14.30 -6.61
CA ALA A 83 -0.43 13.61 -5.32
C ALA A 83 0.89 13.95 -4.62
N ILE A 84 0.92 13.78 -3.30
CA ILE A 84 2.17 13.71 -2.53
C ILE A 84 2.57 12.25 -2.44
N ILE A 85 3.76 11.92 -2.91
CA ILE A 85 4.29 10.56 -2.94
C ILE A 85 5.32 10.42 -1.83
N LEU A 86 5.15 9.40 -0.98
CA LEU A 86 6.10 8.98 0.04
C LEU A 86 6.76 7.67 -0.38
N PHE A 87 8.08 7.63 -0.31
CA PHE A 87 8.87 6.39 -0.31
C PHE A 87 9.53 6.23 1.06
N ALA A 88 9.40 5.03 1.63
CA ALA A 88 10.09 4.58 2.83
C ALA A 88 10.79 3.26 2.51
N ASP A 89 12.10 3.16 2.70
CA ASP A 89 12.87 1.94 2.38
C ASP A 89 13.85 1.61 3.49
N ILE A 90 14.12 0.33 3.79
CA ILE A 90 15.05 -0.02 4.88
C ILE A 90 16.48 0.34 4.50
N ALA A 91 17.14 1.13 5.34
CA ALA A 91 18.54 1.46 5.17
C ALA A 91 19.43 0.25 5.50
N ASP A 92 20.48 0.03 4.69
CA ASP A 92 21.47 -1.03 4.89
C ASP A 92 20.85 -2.44 5.02
N SER A 93 19.82 -2.75 4.23
CA SER A 93 19.14 -4.05 4.30
C SER A 93 20.05 -5.24 4.01
N THR A 94 21.04 -5.09 3.13
CA THR A 94 22.08 -6.11 2.90
C THR A 94 22.90 -6.35 4.16
N GLY A 95 23.45 -5.31 4.80
CA GLY A 95 24.23 -5.44 6.03
C GLY A 95 23.39 -5.97 7.20
N LEU A 96 22.12 -5.56 7.29
CA LEU A 96 21.17 -6.11 8.26
C LEU A 96 20.89 -7.59 8.03
N THR A 97 20.73 -8.01 6.77
CA THR A 97 20.52 -9.41 6.40
C THR A 97 21.75 -10.25 6.76
N GLU A 98 22.96 -9.78 6.49
CA GLU A 98 24.21 -10.46 6.87
C GLU A 98 24.34 -10.63 8.40
N ARG A 99 23.96 -9.61 9.18
CA ARG A 99 24.06 -9.65 10.65
C ARG A 99 22.97 -10.49 11.31
N LEU A 100 21.74 -10.43 10.81
CA LEU A 100 20.56 -11.05 11.44
C LEU A 100 20.24 -12.43 10.87
N GLY A 101 20.66 -12.71 9.64
CA GLY A 101 20.21 -13.84 8.85
C GLY A 101 18.85 -13.60 8.18
N ASP A 102 18.64 -14.27 7.05
CA ASP A 102 17.48 -14.08 6.16
C ASP A 102 16.13 -14.18 6.88
N ASP A 103 15.92 -15.23 7.68
CA ASP A 103 14.62 -15.48 8.32
C ASP A 103 14.27 -14.42 9.37
N ALA A 104 15.25 -14.02 10.18
CA ALA A 104 15.05 -13.02 11.23
C ALA A 104 14.84 -11.62 10.63
N PHE A 105 15.61 -11.27 9.59
CA PHE A 105 15.41 -10.02 8.85
C PHE A 105 14.02 -9.98 8.21
N ARG A 106 13.62 -11.05 7.52
CA ARG A 106 12.29 -11.15 6.88
C ARG A 106 11.14 -11.10 7.87
N ALA A 107 11.30 -11.63 9.09
CA ALA A 107 10.28 -11.50 10.13
C ALA A 107 10.14 -10.02 10.56
N LYS A 108 11.25 -9.37 10.93
CA LYS A 108 11.24 -7.96 11.34
C LYS A 108 10.76 -7.02 10.24
N ALA A 109 11.19 -7.24 9.00
CA ALA A 109 10.77 -6.41 7.87
C ALA A 109 9.26 -6.51 7.60
N ARG A 110 8.66 -7.70 7.79
CA ARG A 110 7.19 -7.88 7.69
C ARG A 110 6.44 -7.15 8.79
N ASP A 111 6.93 -7.25 10.03
CA ASP A 111 6.32 -6.55 11.16
C ASP A 111 6.40 -5.03 10.98
N LEU A 112 7.54 -4.53 10.46
CA LEU A 112 7.70 -3.13 10.13
C LEU A 112 6.79 -2.71 8.97
N ASP A 113 6.73 -3.43 7.85
CA ASP A 113 5.81 -3.11 6.74
C ASP A 113 4.36 -2.97 7.22
N ALA A 114 3.89 -3.88 8.07
CA ALA A 114 2.56 -3.81 8.66
C ALA A 114 2.35 -2.55 9.53
N ALA A 115 3.36 -2.18 10.33
CA ALA A 115 3.34 -0.96 11.14
C ALA A 115 3.31 0.30 10.27
N LEU A 116 4.19 0.38 9.26
CA LEU A 116 4.27 1.51 8.33
C LEU A 116 2.94 1.72 7.60
N ARG A 117 2.33 0.65 7.07
CA ARG A 117 1.02 0.72 6.41
C ARG A 117 -0.07 1.23 7.35
N THR A 118 0.01 0.90 8.63
CA THR A 118 -0.95 1.37 9.64
C THR A 118 -0.76 2.87 9.90
N VAL A 119 0.47 3.30 10.17
CA VAL A 119 0.83 4.72 10.34
C VAL A 119 0.39 5.57 9.15
N ILE A 120 0.64 5.08 7.93
CA ILE A 120 0.26 5.77 6.69
C ILE A 120 -1.26 5.98 6.64
N ARG A 121 -2.06 4.94 6.95
CA ARG A 121 -3.52 5.03 6.96
C ARG A 121 -4.05 5.96 8.05
N GLU A 122 -3.46 5.93 9.24
CA GLU A 122 -3.81 6.84 10.35
C GLU A 122 -3.62 8.32 9.99
N HIS A 123 -2.65 8.60 9.11
CA HIS A 123 -2.40 9.94 8.57
C HIS A 123 -3.12 10.19 7.23
N ALA A 124 -4.21 9.49 6.94
CA ALA A 124 -5.01 9.63 5.71
C ALA A 124 -4.23 9.41 4.40
N GLY A 125 -3.11 8.69 4.48
CA GLY A 125 -2.37 8.21 3.31
C GLY A 125 -2.94 6.89 2.80
N THR A 126 -2.70 6.63 1.52
CA THR A 126 -3.06 5.35 0.90
C THR A 126 -1.79 4.60 0.52
N PRO A 127 -1.45 3.50 1.21
CA PRO A 127 -0.33 2.65 0.82
C PRO A 127 -0.67 1.94 -0.50
N ILE A 128 0.33 1.85 -1.37
CA ILE A 128 0.19 1.22 -2.68
C ILE A 128 0.39 -0.29 -2.55
N GLU A 129 -0.59 -1.05 -3.03
CA GLU A 129 -0.61 -2.51 -3.01
C GLU A 129 -0.10 -3.01 -4.37
N GLY A 130 1.04 -3.72 -4.41
CA GLY A 130 1.48 -4.37 -5.66
C GLY A 130 2.89 -4.07 -6.15
N LYS A 131 3.76 -3.52 -5.32
CA LYS A 131 5.18 -3.83 -5.44
C LYS A 131 5.64 -4.46 -4.14
N LEU A 132 6.08 -5.71 -4.22
CA LEU A 132 7.25 -6.17 -3.48
C LEU A 132 8.42 -5.29 -3.93
N LEU A 133 8.38 -4.00 -3.58
CA LEU A 133 9.60 -3.27 -3.36
C LEU A 133 10.30 -4.15 -2.33
N GLY A 134 11.51 -4.60 -2.63
CA GLY A 134 12.38 -5.05 -1.55
C GLY A 134 12.23 -4.02 -0.43
N ASP A 135 11.94 -4.51 0.77
CA ASP A 135 12.07 -3.78 2.03
C ASP A 135 11.40 -2.39 2.20
N GLY A 136 10.62 -1.89 1.22
CA GLY A 136 10.09 -0.53 1.23
C GLY A 136 8.59 -0.38 0.93
N VAL A 137 8.02 0.72 1.41
CA VAL A 137 6.62 1.13 1.27
C VAL A 137 6.51 2.37 0.38
N LEU A 138 5.59 2.31 -0.58
CA LEU A 138 5.14 3.45 -1.39
C LEU A 138 3.75 3.86 -0.94
N ALA A 139 3.54 5.14 -0.70
CA ALA A 139 2.23 5.69 -0.34
C ALA A 139 1.95 7.01 -1.04
N VAL A 140 0.67 7.33 -1.19
CA VAL A 140 0.21 8.61 -1.72
C VAL A 140 -0.71 9.32 -0.75
N PHE A 141 -0.64 10.65 -0.75
CA PHE A 141 -1.44 11.54 0.09
C PHE A 141 -1.98 12.70 -0.75
N THR A 142 -3.08 13.29 -0.29
CA THR A 142 -3.63 14.54 -0.85
C THR A 142 -3.14 15.77 -0.11
N SER A 143 -2.42 15.61 1.01
CA SER A 143 -1.90 16.70 1.85
C SER A 143 -0.41 16.54 2.14
N ALA A 144 0.38 17.59 1.87
CA ALA A 144 1.80 17.61 2.15
C ALA A 144 2.09 17.55 3.66
N ARG A 145 1.25 18.19 4.48
CA ARG A 145 1.34 18.14 5.95
C ARG A 145 1.19 16.69 6.45
N GLN A 146 0.10 16.03 6.05
CA GLN A 146 -0.16 14.66 6.50
C GLN A 146 0.92 13.68 6.02
N ALA A 147 1.42 13.87 4.80
CA ALA A 147 2.52 13.05 4.28
C ALA A 147 3.81 13.24 5.10
N ILE A 148 4.12 14.47 5.53
CA ILE A 148 5.27 14.76 6.39
C ILE A 148 5.08 14.14 7.78
N GLU A 149 3.90 14.31 8.40
CA GLU A 149 3.58 13.71 9.71
C GLU A 149 3.72 12.18 9.66
N ALA A 150 3.18 11.55 8.61
CA ALA A 150 3.31 10.12 8.38
C ALA A 150 4.77 9.70 8.20
N ALA A 151 5.56 10.45 7.44
CA ALA A 151 6.96 10.14 7.20
C ALA A 151 7.81 10.20 8.48
N LEU A 152 7.57 11.19 9.34
CA LEU A 152 8.23 11.30 10.65
C LEU A 152 7.85 10.12 11.56
N ALA A 153 6.57 9.76 11.63
CA ALA A 153 6.12 8.60 12.40
C ALA A 153 6.68 7.27 11.84
N CYS A 154 6.82 7.16 10.52
CA CYS A 154 7.50 6.04 9.87
C CYS A 154 8.98 5.98 10.28
N ALA A 155 9.69 7.11 10.29
CA ALA A 155 11.09 7.19 10.74
C ALA A 155 11.25 6.62 12.15
N THR A 156 10.40 7.07 13.09
CA THR A 156 10.37 6.57 14.46
C THR A 156 10.09 5.07 14.52
N SER A 157 9.16 4.58 13.70
CA SER A 157 8.83 3.14 13.65
C SER A 157 10.02 2.28 13.19
N GLY A 158 10.77 2.76 12.19
CA GLY A 158 12.00 2.12 11.73
C GLY A 158 13.08 2.08 12.81
N ASP A 159 13.31 3.19 13.49
CA ASP A 159 14.28 3.29 14.58
C ASP A 159 13.93 2.34 15.74
N VAL A 160 12.66 2.30 16.15
CA VAL A 160 12.17 1.39 17.19
C VAL A 160 12.33 -0.09 16.79
N ALA A 161 12.13 -0.41 15.51
CA ALA A 161 12.32 -1.77 14.99
C ALA A 161 13.80 -2.16 14.84
N GLY A 162 14.73 -1.20 14.96
CA GLY A 162 16.14 -1.38 14.64
C GLY A 162 16.39 -1.60 13.15
N LEU A 163 15.51 -1.04 12.32
CA LEU A 163 15.52 -1.07 10.85
C LEU A 163 15.32 0.38 10.37
N PRO A 164 16.33 1.25 10.50
CA PRO A 164 16.20 2.66 10.15
C PRO A 164 15.85 2.81 8.67
N LEU A 165 15.09 3.85 8.32
CA LEU A 165 14.50 4.01 6.98
C LEU A 165 15.12 5.17 6.20
N HIS A 166 15.23 5.01 4.89
CA HIS A 166 15.39 6.08 3.93
C HIS A 166 14.02 6.63 3.53
N LEU A 167 13.76 7.91 3.81
CA LEU A 167 12.45 8.53 3.62
C LEU A 167 12.52 9.72 2.67
N GLY A 168 11.64 9.72 1.67
CA GLY A 168 11.61 10.74 0.63
C GLY A 168 10.20 11.11 0.19
N LEU A 169 9.94 12.42 0.08
CA LEU A 169 8.68 12.94 -0.44
C LEU A 169 8.85 13.86 -1.64
N HIS A 170 7.95 13.67 -2.60
CA HIS A 170 7.77 14.59 -3.73
C HIS A 170 6.28 14.79 -4.02
N ALA A 171 5.96 15.84 -4.76
CA ALA A 171 4.59 16.10 -5.20
C ALA A 171 4.57 16.30 -6.72
N GLY A 172 3.60 15.69 -7.37
CA GLY A 172 3.41 15.82 -8.81
C GLY A 172 2.32 14.90 -9.32
N ASP A 173 2.07 14.95 -10.62
CA ASP A 173 1.04 14.14 -11.24
C ASP A 173 1.44 12.67 -11.29
N VAL A 174 0.49 11.81 -10.92
CA VAL A 174 0.62 10.36 -10.96
C VAL A 174 -0.40 9.75 -11.92
N ILE A 175 0.04 8.72 -12.64
CA ILE A 175 -0.81 7.87 -13.47
C ILE A 175 -1.21 6.68 -12.61
N ARG A 176 -2.51 6.45 -12.48
CA ARG A 176 -3.07 5.28 -11.80
C ARG A 176 -3.23 4.14 -12.79
N GLU A 177 -2.79 2.96 -12.40
CA GLU A 177 -3.04 1.72 -13.13
C GLU A 177 -3.30 0.62 -12.09
N ASP A 178 -4.52 0.10 -12.09
CA ASP A 178 -5.05 -0.80 -11.06
C ASP A 178 -4.79 -0.30 -9.63
N ASN A 179 -4.04 -1.07 -8.83
CA ASN A 179 -3.68 -0.76 -7.45
C ASN A 179 -2.31 -0.07 -7.33
N ASN A 180 -1.75 0.44 -8.43
CA ASN A 180 -0.40 1.00 -8.48
C ASN A 180 -0.38 2.44 -9.03
N VAL A 181 0.74 3.13 -8.78
CA VAL A 181 0.99 4.49 -9.27
C VAL A 181 2.32 4.57 -10.01
N TYR A 182 2.30 5.29 -11.13
CA TYR A 182 3.43 5.47 -12.02
C TYR A 182 3.59 6.95 -12.40
N GLY A 183 4.76 7.29 -12.94
CA GLY A 183 5.03 8.62 -13.49
C GLY A 183 6.37 9.19 -13.05
N GLY A 184 6.72 10.34 -13.64
CA GLY A 184 7.95 11.05 -13.30
C GLY A 184 8.03 11.43 -11.82
N ALA A 185 6.90 11.85 -11.23
CA ALA A 185 6.84 12.24 -9.83
C ALA A 185 7.17 11.08 -8.87
N VAL A 186 6.71 9.87 -9.20
CA VAL A 186 7.03 8.64 -8.44
C VAL A 186 8.53 8.34 -8.48
N ASN A 187 9.14 8.47 -9.67
CA ASN A 187 10.58 8.26 -9.82
C ASN A 187 11.39 9.30 -9.03
N ILE A 188 11.01 10.57 -9.06
CA ILE A 188 11.67 11.64 -8.30
C ILE A 188 11.58 11.36 -6.80
N ALA A 189 10.40 11.00 -6.28
CA ALA A 189 10.21 10.68 -4.86
C ALA A 189 11.13 9.53 -4.40
N SER A 190 11.22 8.45 -5.19
CA SER A 190 12.13 7.32 -4.92
C SER A 190 13.60 7.76 -4.88
N ARG A 191 14.02 8.65 -5.78
CA ARG A 191 15.40 9.17 -5.79
C ARG A 191 15.68 10.09 -4.61
N ILE A 192 14.72 10.90 -4.19
CA ILE A 192 14.85 11.73 -2.99
C ILE A 192 15.00 10.85 -1.75
N SER A 193 14.22 9.78 -1.62
CA SER A 193 14.36 8.81 -0.52
C SER A 193 15.79 8.24 -0.46
N GLY A 194 16.34 7.81 -1.60
CA GLY A 194 17.72 7.30 -1.67
C GLY A 194 18.83 8.32 -1.39
N LEU A 195 18.53 9.62 -1.26
CA LEU A 195 19.49 10.64 -0.83
C LEU A 195 19.48 10.90 0.68
N SER A 196 18.45 10.42 1.39
CA SER A 196 18.29 10.64 2.82
C SER A 196 19.36 9.88 3.61
N ALA A 197 19.77 10.41 4.76
CA ALA A 197 20.44 9.58 5.76
C ALA A 197 19.44 8.58 6.40
N PRO A 198 19.90 7.47 7.01
CA PRO A 198 19.02 6.57 7.75
C PRO A 198 18.25 7.32 8.86
N GLY A 199 16.92 7.17 8.88
CA GLY A 199 16.01 7.88 9.79
C GLY A 199 15.69 9.33 9.37
N GLU A 200 16.30 9.85 8.30
CA GLU A 200 16.11 11.23 7.83
C GLU A 200 14.94 11.30 6.83
N VAL A 201 14.07 12.30 7.01
CA VAL A 201 13.00 12.61 6.04
C VAL A 201 13.46 13.72 5.12
N LEU A 202 13.62 13.42 3.83
CA LEU A 202 13.88 14.41 2.79
C LEU A 202 12.62 14.75 1.99
N VAL A 203 12.47 16.02 1.65
CA VAL A 203 11.38 16.52 0.82
C VAL A 203 11.90 17.35 -0.35
N SER A 204 11.24 17.29 -1.49
CA SER A 204 11.45 18.26 -2.57
C SER A 204 10.99 19.67 -2.19
N ASP A 205 11.48 20.69 -2.90
CA ASP A 205 11.01 22.07 -2.71
C ASP A 205 9.51 22.26 -2.94
N ILE A 206 8.88 21.45 -3.80
CA ILE A 206 7.43 21.48 -4.03
C ILE A 206 6.68 21.09 -2.75
N VAL A 207 7.05 19.98 -2.13
CA VAL A 207 6.43 19.51 -0.87
C VAL A 207 6.65 20.52 0.25
N ARG A 208 7.86 21.07 0.36
CA ARG A 208 8.15 22.17 1.31
C ARG A 208 7.23 23.36 1.07
N GLY A 209 7.08 23.80 -0.17
CA GLY A 209 6.22 24.92 -0.55
C GLY A 209 4.77 24.71 -0.13
N LEU A 210 4.24 23.50 -0.34
CA LEU A 210 2.87 23.12 0.05
C LEU A 210 2.67 23.03 1.57
N ALA A 211 3.71 22.68 2.33
CA ALA A 211 3.63 22.44 3.77
C ALA A 211 4.11 23.63 4.65
N ARG A 212 4.70 24.66 4.04
CA ARG A 212 5.44 25.74 4.72
C ARG A 212 4.70 26.39 5.89
N THR A 213 3.38 26.52 5.80
CA THR A 213 2.56 27.22 6.81
C THR A 213 1.70 26.30 7.66
N SER A 214 1.72 24.99 7.40
CA SER A 214 0.76 24.05 7.99
C SER A 214 1.41 22.92 8.78
N ALA A 215 2.65 22.55 8.47
CA ALA A 215 3.24 21.32 9.01
C ALA A 215 3.88 21.45 10.40
N GLY A 216 4.09 22.66 10.92
CA GLY A 216 4.69 22.82 12.26
C GLY A 216 6.09 22.20 12.37
N VAL A 217 6.84 22.18 11.27
CA VAL A 217 8.20 21.63 11.15
C VAL A 217 9.16 22.66 10.57
N ASN A 218 10.44 22.48 10.82
CA ASN A 218 11.51 23.25 10.21
C ASN A 218 12.06 22.53 8.98
N PHE A 219 12.48 23.30 7.97
CA PHE A 219 13.08 22.77 6.74
C PHE A 219 14.52 23.25 6.62
N GLU A 220 15.47 22.33 6.66
CA GLU A 220 16.89 22.58 6.49
C GLU A 220 17.28 22.35 5.02
N ASP A 221 17.81 23.38 4.36
CA ASP A 221 18.19 23.31 2.95
C ASP A 221 19.40 22.40 2.73
N ARG A 222 19.30 21.47 1.78
CA ARG A 222 20.39 20.59 1.36
C ARG A 222 20.83 20.82 -0.09
N GLY A 223 20.40 21.95 -0.66
CA GLY A 223 20.78 22.40 -2.00
C GLY A 223 20.18 21.55 -3.11
N GLU A 224 20.61 21.85 -4.34
CA GLU A 224 20.20 21.15 -5.54
C GLU A 224 20.95 19.84 -5.71
N ARG A 225 20.23 18.81 -6.16
CA ARG A 225 20.76 17.46 -6.38
C ARG A 225 20.40 16.99 -7.79
N GLU A 226 21.40 16.56 -8.53
CA GLU A 226 21.17 15.86 -9.78
C GLU A 226 20.65 14.45 -9.48
N LEU A 227 19.46 14.14 -10.00
CA LEU A 227 18.84 12.84 -9.83
C LEU A 227 18.97 12.05 -11.14
N LYS A 228 19.42 10.80 -11.05
CA LYS A 228 19.59 9.94 -12.23
C LYS A 228 18.28 9.83 -13.01
N GLY A 229 18.31 10.24 -14.28
CA GLY A 229 17.16 10.19 -15.19
C GLY A 229 16.16 11.33 -15.04
N VAL A 230 16.48 12.37 -14.27
CA VAL A 230 15.71 13.61 -14.15
C VAL A 230 16.49 14.71 -14.88
N GLY A 231 15.81 15.45 -15.77
CA GLY A 231 16.47 16.41 -16.65
C GLY A 231 16.94 17.69 -15.96
N GLU A 232 16.40 18.01 -14.79
CA GLU A 232 16.72 19.22 -14.02
C GLU A 232 17.11 18.86 -12.58
N PRO A 233 18.05 19.60 -11.96
CA PRO A 233 18.38 19.42 -10.55
C PRO A 233 17.17 19.66 -9.66
N VAL A 234 17.03 18.86 -8.61
CA VAL A 234 15.95 18.99 -7.63
C VAL A 234 16.53 19.49 -6.32
N ARG A 235 16.04 20.61 -5.81
CA ARG A 235 16.38 21.08 -4.46
C ARG A 235 15.64 20.27 -3.41
N VAL A 236 16.39 19.80 -2.42
CA VAL A 236 15.87 18.95 -1.34
C VAL A 236 16.09 19.59 0.02
N TRP A 237 15.21 19.25 0.96
CA TRP A 237 15.18 19.81 2.31
C TRP A 237 15.02 18.68 3.32
N VAL A 238 15.71 18.78 4.45
CA VAL A 238 15.47 17.89 5.58
C VAL A 238 14.34 18.46 6.42
N VAL A 239 13.43 17.59 6.83
CA VAL A 239 12.40 17.93 7.82
C VAL A 239 12.95 17.74 9.23
N ARG A 240 12.79 18.75 10.07
CA ARG A 240 13.12 18.72 11.50
C ARG A 240 11.86 19.05 12.30
N GLU A 241 11.66 18.38 13.42
CA GLU A 241 10.62 18.77 14.38
C GLU A 241 10.84 20.23 14.82
N ALA A 242 9.76 20.98 15.02
CA ALA A 242 9.87 22.32 15.59
C ALA A 242 10.18 22.21 17.09
N GLU A 243 11.13 23.01 17.56
CA GLU A 243 11.42 23.21 18.98
C GLU A 243 10.26 23.89 19.73
#